data_AF-A0A2S5CMJ6-F1
#
_entry.id   AF-A0A2S5CMJ6-F1
#
_cell.length_a   1.000
_cell.length_b   1.000
_cell.length_c   1.000
_cell.angle_alpha   90.00
_cell.angle_beta   90.00
_cell.angle_gamma   90.00
#
_symmetry.space_group_name_H-M   'P 1'
#
loop_
_entity.id
_entity.type
_entity.pdbx_description
1 polymer ?
#
loop_
_entity_poly.entity_id
_entity_poly.type
_entity_poly.pdbx_seq_one_letter_code
_entity_poly.pdbx_strand_id
1 'polypeptide(L)'
;MNPKSTLYSGLLLACLLSVPALAAPKQESAGQLALKKAQGAVRQLTEEKQALEAEKTALIDQVKKLEGTAQQLGPLQAELVLHKSQEEALHTSNSTLAVQLQGERDKLQNLHNKLKDIVAQAKLIQNDNQLLVAAVKEREQWIGQCRDKNHQLLEVNQALVGKYQDKGFWSKAAELEPFTGIGKVETQNTVESYQFKLADLKVTEFAEASHAQSAEADAAAPNP
;
A
#
# COMPACT_ATOMS: atom_id res chain seq x y z
N MET A 1 -23.59 -33.47 65.83
CA MET A 1 -24.41 -34.67 66.04
C MET A 1 -23.48 -35.86 66.28
N ASN A 2 -23.48 -36.32 67.52
CA ASN A 2 -23.04 -37.62 68.05
C ASN A 2 -23.74 -38.81 67.32
N PRO A 3 -23.48 -40.12 67.60
CA PRO A 3 -22.34 -40.77 68.29
C PRO A 3 -21.98 -42.25 67.89
N LYS A 4 -20.90 -42.79 68.53
CA LYS A 4 -20.72 -44.14 69.17
C LYS A 4 -20.66 -45.44 68.33
N SER A 5 -19.59 -46.22 68.57
CA SER A 5 -19.72 -47.59 69.11
C SER A 5 -18.39 -48.14 69.69
N THR A 6 -18.23 -48.02 71.00
CA THR A 6 -17.35 -48.82 71.87
C THR A 6 -18.26 -49.65 72.77
N LEU A 7 -18.04 -50.97 72.90
CA LEU A 7 -18.58 -51.84 73.96
C LEU A 7 -18.00 -53.28 73.87
N TYR A 8 -18.14 -54.03 74.98
CA TYR A 8 -17.58 -55.34 75.36
C TYR A 8 -16.25 -55.27 76.12
N SER A 9 -16.21 -55.18 77.45
CA SER A 9 -16.81 -56.02 78.54
C SER A 9 -16.11 -57.37 78.71
N GLY A 10 -15.42 -57.53 79.84
CA GLY A 10 -14.76 -58.76 80.27
C GLY A 10 -14.04 -58.59 81.61
N LEU A 11 -14.82 -58.50 82.70
CA LEU A 11 -14.40 -58.48 84.11
C LEU A 11 -14.38 -59.92 84.68
N LEU A 12 -13.59 -60.10 85.73
CA LEU A 12 -13.48 -61.23 86.70
C LEU A 12 -12.57 -62.40 86.32
N LEU A 13 -11.88 -63.10 87.24
CA LEU A 13 -11.46 -62.95 88.64
C LEU A 13 -10.95 -64.36 88.99
N ALA A 14 -9.71 -64.56 89.43
CA ALA A 14 -9.35 -65.74 90.24
C ALA A 14 -7.95 -65.59 90.87
N CYS A 15 -7.98 -65.38 92.18
CA CYS A 15 -6.91 -65.51 93.15
C CYS A 15 -6.27 -66.91 93.17
N LEU A 16 -4.94 -67.00 93.42
CA LEU A 16 -4.29 -67.64 94.59
C LEU A 16 -2.88 -68.22 94.33
N LEU A 17 -1.98 -67.91 95.28
CA LEU A 17 -0.83 -68.70 95.82
C LEU A 17 0.61 -68.50 95.28
N SER A 18 1.35 -67.66 96.03
CA SER A 18 2.59 -67.95 96.79
C SER A 18 3.90 -68.42 96.11
N VAL A 19 4.97 -67.61 96.27
CA VAL A 19 6.21 -67.85 97.08
C VAL A 19 7.33 -66.90 96.59
N PRO A 20 8.04 -66.14 97.46
CA PRO A 20 9.21 -65.35 97.06
C PRO A 20 10.50 -66.15 97.27
N ALA A 21 11.26 -66.40 96.21
CA ALA A 21 12.64 -66.88 96.33
C ALA A 21 13.59 -65.67 96.36
N LEU A 22 14.16 -65.40 97.53
CA LEU A 22 15.36 -64.58 97.67
C LEU A 22 16.54 -65.28 96.99
N ALA A 23 17.20 -64.61 96.04
CA ALA A 23 18.51 -64.98 95.55
C ALA A 23 19.48 -63.80 95.74
N ALA A 24 20.54 -64.05 96.51
CA ALA A 24 21.65 -63.14 96.82
C ALA A 24 22.55 -62.90 95.59
N PRO A 25 23.29 -61.77 95.52
CA PRO A 25 24.03 -61.35 94.33
C PRO A 25 25.32 -62.14 94.15
N LYS A 26 25.51 -62.73 92.96
CA LYS A 26 26.77 -63.36 92.53
C LYS A 26 27.62 -62.30 91.82
N GLN A 27 28.85 -62.13 92.29
CA GLN A 27 29.91 -61.29 91.72
C GLN A 27 30.10 -61.61 90.23
N GLU A 28 29.73 -60.67 89.34
CA GLU A 28 29.88 -60.80 87.88
C GLU A 28 31.37 -60.94 87.54
N SER A 29 31.72 -62.01 86.82
CA SER A 29 33.07 -62.19 86.28
C SER A 29 33.30 -61.21 85.13
N ALA A 30 34.54 -60.73 84.96
CA ALA A 30 34.92 -59.81 83.88
C ALA A 30 34.51 -60.31 82.47
N GLY A 31 34.38 -61.64 82.28
CA GLY A 31 33.86 -62.24 81.05
C GLY A 31 32.37 -62.00 80.80
N GLN A 32 31.51 -61.97 81.83
CA GLN A 32 30.07 -61.67 81.68
C GLN A 32 29.82 -60.20 81.33
N LEU A 33 30.66 -59.30 81.86
CA LEU A 33 30.60 -57.87 81.56
C LEU A 33 31.08 -57.58 80.11
N ALA A 34 32.12 -58.28 79.66
CA ALA A 34 32.58 -58.23 78.25
C ALA A 34 31.52 -58.79 77.27
N LEU A 35 30.83 -59.87 77.63
CA LEU A 35 29.73 -60.44 76.84
C LEU A 35 28.54 -59.48 76.70
N LYS A 36 28.14 -58.79 77.78
CA LYS A 36 27.10 -57.75 77.72
C LYS A 36 27.49 -56.58 76.81
N LYS A 37 28.76 -56.14 76.87
CA LYS A 37 29.27 -55.07 76.00
C LYS A 37 29.31 -55.50 74.53
N ALA A 38 29.72 -56.73 74.25
CA ALA A 38 29.67 -57.30 72.90
C ALA A 38 28.22 -57.42 72.38
N GLN A 39 27.28 -57.85 73.22
CA GLN A 39 25.87 -57.97 72.87
C GLN A 39 25.20 -56.61 72.60
N GLY A 40 25.59 -55.57 73.34
CA GLY A 40 25.19 -54.18 73.08
C GLY A 40 25.75 -53.63 71.76
N ALA A 41 27.03 -53.92 71.46
CA ALA A 41 27.65 -53.53 70.19
C ALA A 41 27.01 -54.24 68.98
N VAL A 42 26.63 -55.52 69.10
CA VAL A 42 25.90 -56.24 68.05
C VAL A 42 24.53 -55.62 67.79
N ARG A 43 23.80 -55.19 68.83
CA ARG A 43 22.53 -54.47 68.67
C ARG A 43 22.72 -53.14 67.92
N GLN A 44 23.69 -52.32 68.34
CA GLN A 44 24.01 -51.06 67.66
C GLN A 44 24.37 -51.29 66.18
N LEU A 45 25.23 -52.26 65.88
CA LEU A 45 25.57 -52.61 64.50
C LEU A 45 24.36 -53.13 63.70
N THR A 46 23.40 -53.80 64.34
CA THR A 46 22.18 -54.27 63.68
C THR A 46 21.24 -53.10 63.38
N GLU A 47 21.10 -52.16 64.31
CA GLU A 47 20.33 -50.92 64.13
C GLU A 47 20.95 -50.03 63.05
N GLU A 48 22.28 -49.85 63.06
CA GLU A 48 23.01 -49.13 62.01
C GLU A 48 22.87 -49.81 60.65
N LYS A 49 22.96 -51.14 60.59
CA LYS A 49 22.75 -51.89 59.33
C LYS A 49 21.32 -51.71 58.81
N GLN A 50 20.31 -51.74 59.69
CA GLN A 50 18.92 -51.50 59.30
C GLN A 50 18.70 -50.05 58.84
N ALA A 51 19.31 -49.06 59.52
CA ALA A 51 19.25 -47.66 59.12
C ALA A 51 19.93 -47.44 57.76
N LEU A 52 21.11 -48.01 57.54
CA LEU A 52 21.83 -47.97 56.26
C LEU A 52 21.08 -48.69 55.14
N GLU A 53 20.44 -49.83 55.42
CA GLU A 53 19.59 -50.51 54.45
C GLU A 53 18.36 -49.67 54.08
N ALA A 54 17.73 -48.99 55.05
CA ALA A 54 16.62 -48.07 54.81
C ALA A 54 17.06 -46.85 53.99
N GLU A 55 18.18 -46.21 54.33
CA GLU A 55 18.73 -45.09 53.57
C GLU A 55 19.11 -45.50 52.15
N LYS A 56 19.70 -46.69 51.96
CA LYS A 56 20.00 -47.23 50.63
C LYS A 56 18.73 -47.39 49.81
N THR A 57 17.65 -47.93 50.39
CA THR A 57 16.37 -48.05 49.66
C THR A 57 15.78 -46.68 49.32
N ALA A 58 15.84 -45.71 50.23
CA ALA A 58 15.36 -44.35 49.99
C ALA A 58 16.16 -43.63 48.89
N LEU A 59 17.49 -43.78 48.88
CA LEU A 59 18.36 -43.25 47.84
C LEU A 59 18.11 -43.91 46.48
N ILE A 60 17.90 -45.23 46.44
CA ILE A 60 17.53 -45.95 45.21
C ILE A 60 16.19 -45.42 44.66
N ASP A 61 15.21 -45.17 45.52
CA ASP A 61 13.92 -44.62 45.10
C ASP A 61 14.03 -43.17 44.60
N GLN A 62 14.90 -42.35 45.21
CA GLN A 62 15.19 -41.00 44.72
C GLN A 62 15.90 -41.01 43.37
N VAL A 63 16.91 -41.89 43.18
CA VAL A 63 17.60 -42.06 41.90
C VAL A 63 16.62 -42.47 40.81
N LYS A 64 15.73 -43.45 41.07
CA LYS A 64 14.69 -43.85 40.11
C LYS A 64 13.73 -42.71 39.76
N LYS A 65 13.33 -41.88 40.73
CA LYS A 65 12.49 -40.70 40.46
C LYS A 65 13.21 -39.68 39.60
N LEU A 66 14.48 -39.38 39.93
CA LEU A 66 15.30 -38.43 39.18
C LEU A 66 15.57 -38.94 37.75
N GLU A 67 15.88 -40.22 37.57
CA GLU A 67 16.01 -40.85 36.25
C GLU A 67 14.70 -40.77 35.45
N GLY A 68 13.55 -41.01 36.09
CA GLY A 68 12.24 -40.84 35.46
C GLY A 68 11.98 -39.41 34.99
N THR A 69 12.35 -38.41 35.81
CA THR A 69 12.23 -37.00 35.41
C THR A 69 13.23 -36.62 34.30
N ALA A 70 14.45 -37.15 34.34
CA ALA A 70 15.47 -36.94 33.31
C ALA A 70 15.04 -37.53 31.95
N GLN A 71 14.39 -38.70 31.97
CA GLN A 71 13.81 -39.30 30.77
C GLN A 71 12.67 -38.47 30.18
N GLN A 72 11.90 -37.77 31.00
CA GLN A 72 10.83 -36.87 30.54
C GLN A 72 11.36 -35.52 30.01
N LEU A 73 12.51 -35.05 30.49
CA LEU A 73 13.13 -33.80 30.02
C LEU A 73 13.65 -33.89 28.57
N GLY A 74 14.11 -35.06 28.13
CA GLY A 74 14.58 -35.30 26.75
C GLY A 74 13.57 -34.92 25.65
N PRO A 75 12.35 -35.50 25.63
CA PRO A 75 11.33 -35.16 24.63
C PRO A 75 10.86 -33.71 24.74
N LEU A 76 10.71 -33.15 25.95
CA LEU A 76 10.37 -31.73 26.12
C LEU A 76 11.42 -30.80 25.52
N GLN A 77 12.70 -31.14 25.66
CA GLN A 77 13.79 -30.35 25.07
C GLN A 77 13.76 -30.43 23.53
N ALA A 78 13.42 -31.59 22.97
CA ALA A 78 13.22 -31.75 21.53
C ALA A 78 12.01 -30.96 21.01
N GLU A 79 10.88 -30.97 21.73
CA GLU A 79 9.70 -30.15 21.41
C GLU A 79 10.03 -28.66 21.45
N LEU A 80 10.81 -28.22 22.44
CA LEU A 80 11.18 -26.80 22.58
C LEU A 80 12.09 -26.32 21.44
N VAL A 81 13.02 -27.17 20.97
CA VAL A 81 13.82 -26.88 19.77
C VAL A 81 12.95 -26.82 18.52
N LEU A 82 11.99 -27.74 18.38
CA LEU A 82 11.06 -27.77 17.26
C LEU A 82 10.18 -26.50 17.26
N HIS A 83 9.60 -26.13 18.39
CA HIS A 83 8.80 -24.90 18.52
C HIS A 83 9.59 -23.64 18.19
N LYS A 84 10.84 -23.53 18.68
CA LYS A 84 11.72 -22.42 18.31
C LYS A 84 11.97 -22.35 16.82
N SER A 85 12.24 -23.49 16.18
CA SER A 85 12.46 -23.52 14.73
C SER A 85 11.20 -23.12 13.93
N GLN A 86 10.01 -23.51 14.40
CA GLN A 86 8.75 -23.07 13.80
C GLN A 86 8.51 -21.57 13.98
N GLU A 87 8.81 -21.03 15.16
CA GLU A 87 8.66 -19.60 15.45
C GLU A 87 9.60 -18.76 14.56
N GLU A 88 10.86 -19.18 14.40
CA GLU A 88 11.81 -18.55 13.49
C GLU A 88 11.35 -18.61 12.02
N ALA A 89 10.79 -19.74 11.59
CA ALA A 89 10.24 -19.89 10.24
C ALA A 89 9.02 -18.99 10.02
N LEU A 90 8.11 -18.92 10.99
CA LEU A 90 6.95 -18.02 10.99
C LEU A 90 7.38 -16.56 10.97
N HIS A 91 8.35 -16.19 11.80
CA HIS A 91 8.90 -14.84 11.85
C HIS A 91 9.53 -14.44 10.50
N THR A 92 10.31 -15.35 9.90
CA THR A 92 10.93 -15.13 8.59
C THR A 92 9.89 -14.98 7.48
N SER A 93 8.86 -15.83 7.49
CA SER A 93 7.74 -15.73 6.56
C SER A 93 6.99 -14.41 6.72
N ASN A 94 6.67 -14.03 7.95
CA ASN A 94 5.93 -12.78 8.24
C ASN A 94 6.73 -11.55 7.80
N SER A 95 8.04 -11.51 8.10
CA SER A 95 8.95 -10.47 7.62
C SER A 95 8.98 -10.40 6.09
N THR A 96 9.07 -11.55 5.41
CA THR A 96 9.05 -11.62 3.94
C THR A 96 7.75 -11.08 3.37
N LEU A 97 6.61 -11.48 3.94
CA LEU A 97 5.29 -10.98 3.53
C LEU A 97 5.16 -9.48 3.78
N ALA A 98 5.68 -8.96 4.90
CA ALA A 98 5.65 -7.54 5.20
C ALA A 98 6.45 -6.72 4.16
N VAL A 99 7.64 -7.20 3.77
CA VAL A 99 8.45 -6.59 2.72
C VAL A 99 7.74 -6.64 1.36
N GLN A 100 7.10 -7.77 1.02
CA GLN A 100 6.33 -7.90 -0.22
C GLN A 100 5.14 -6.96 -0.26
N LEU A 101 4.37 -6.88 0.83
CA LEU A 101 3.24 -5.96 0.93
C LEU A 101 3.68 -4.50 0.82
N GLN A 102 4.81 -4.14 1.41
CA GLN A 102 5.35 -2.79 1.26
C GLN A 102 5.75 -2.52 -0.19
N GLY A 103 6.47 -3.44 -0.83
CA GLY A 103 6.84 -3.31 -2.24
C GLY A 103 5.64 -3.20 -3.19
N GLU A 104 4.56 -3.95 -2.95
CA GLU A 104 3.32 -3.83 -3.73
C GLU A 104 2.61 -2.49 -3.50
N ARG A 105 2.58 -1.98 -2.26
CA ARG A 105 2.04 -0.65 -1.97
C ARG A 105 2.81 0.45 -2.69
N ASP A 106 4.14 0.39 -2.65
CA ASP A 106 4.99 1.37 -3.33
C ASP A 106 4.80 1.31 -4.86
N LYS A 107 4.65 0.11 -5.44
CA LYS A 107 4.33 -0.04 -6.87
C LYS A 107 2.96 0.56 -7.20
N LEU A 108 1.93 0.28 -6.40
CA LEU A 108 0.59 0.82 -6.61
C LEU A 108 0.58 2.36 -6.53
N GLN A 109 1.29 2.93 -5.56
CA GLN A 109 1.42 4.38 -5.43
C GLN A 109 2.14 4.99 -6.64
N ASN A 110 3.22 4.36 -7.10
CA ASN A 110 3.93 4.79 -8.31
C ASN A 110 3.06 4.70 -9.57
N LEU A 111 2.29 3.63 -9.75
CA LEU A 111 1.35 3.48 -10.86
C LEU A 111 0.25 4.54 -10.81
N HIS A 112 -0.29 4.83 -9.63
CA HIS A 112 -1.30 5.87 -9.44
C HIS A 112 -0.77 7.26 -9.80
N ASN A 113 0.46 7.57 -9.39
CA ASN A 113 1.10 8.84 -9.75
C ASN A 113 1.32 8.94 -11.27
N LYS A 114 1.84 7.89 -11.91
CA LYS A 114 1.99 7.85 -13.37
C LYS A 114 0.67 8.01 -14.10
N LEU A 115 -0.40 7.39 -13.60
CA LEU A 115 -1.74 7.54 -14.19
C LEU A 115 -2.23 8.99 -14.09
N LYS A 116 -2.02 9.65 -12.95
CA LYS A 116 -2.35 11.08 -12.80
C LYS A 116 -1.58 11.94 -13.79
N ASP A 117 -0.28 11.70 -13.94
CA ASP A 117 0.56 12.46 -14.86
C ASP A 117 0.12 12.26 -16.32
N ILE A 118 -0.17 11.02 -16.72
CA ILE A 118 -0.68 10.70 -18.06
C ILE A 118 -2.03 11.39 -18.30
N VAL A 119 -2.94 11.35 -17.33
CA VAL A 119 -4.25 12.01 -17.45
C VAL A 119 -4.09 13.52 -17.56
N ALA A 120 -3.17 14.13 -16.80
CA ALA A 120 -2.88 15.55 -16.90
C ALA A 120 -2.30 15.91 -18.29
N GLN A 121 -1.33 15.14 -18.78
CA GLN A 121 -0.76 15.33 -20.12
C GLN A 121 -1.79 15.14 -21.23
N ALA A 122 -2.66 14.13 -21.13
CA ALA A 122 -3.71 13.90 -22.11
C ALA A 122 -4.69 15.08 -22.18
N LYS A 123 -5.02 15.71 -21.05
CA LYS A 123 -5.86 16.91 -21.02
C LYS A 123 -5.18 18.11 -21.67
N LEU A 124 -3.87 18.31 -21.44
CA LEU A 124 -3.11 19.37 -22.08
C LEU A 124 -3.09 19.18 -23.60
N ILE A 125 -2.73 17.98 -24.07
CA ILE A 125 -2.71 17.65 -25.50
C ILE A 125 -4.10 17.83 -26.13
N GLN A 126 -5.16 17.44 -25.42
CA GLN A 126 -6.53 17.62 -25.91
C GLN A 126 -6.90 19.11 -26.05
N ASN A 127 -6.49 19.95 -25.09
CA ASN A 127 -6.72 21.39 -25.16
C ASN A 127 -5.92 22.02 -26.32
N ASP A 128 -4.63 21.70 -26.43
CA ASP A 128 -3.77 22.18 -27.51
C ASP A 128 -4.31 21.78 -28.88
N ASN A 129 -4.80 20.53 -29.01
CA ASN A 129 -5.41 20.08 -30.25
C ASN A 129 -6.68 20.87 -30.58
N GLN A 130 -7.52 21.17 -29.60
CA GLN A 130 -8.71 22.01 -29.81
C GLN A 130 -8.34 23.44 -30.25
N LEU A 131 -7.32 24.04 -29.65
CA LEU A 131 -6.82 25.36 -30.03
C LEU A 131 -6.25 25.36 -31.44
N LEU A 132 -5.44 24.34 -31.79
CA LEU A 132 -4.89 24.18 -33.14
C LEU A 132 -5.99 23.98 -34.18
N VAL A 133 -6.99 23.16 -33.90
CA VAL A 133 -8.14 22.95 -34.81
C VAL A 133 -8.92 24.25 -34.99
N ALA A 134 -9.14 25.02 -33.92
CA ALA A 134 -9.79 26.32 -34.00
C ALA A 134 -9.00 27.31 -34.86
N ALA A 135 -7.68 27.41 -34.65
CA ALA A 135 -6.80 28.29 -35.42
C ALA A 135 -6.74 27.89 -36.90
N VAL A 136 -6.68 26.58 -37.21
CA VAL A 136 -6.73 26.08 -38.58
C VAL A 136 -8.06 26.46 -39.24
N LYS A 137 -9.18 26.26 -38.54
CA LYS A 137 -10.52 26.61 -39.06
C LYS A 137 -10.66 28.10 -39.34
N GLU A 138 -10.17 28.96 -38.44
CA GLU A 138 -10.16 30.42 -38.64
C GLU A 138 -9.33 30.79 -39.87
N ARG A 139 -8.13 30.22 -40.01
CA ARG A 139 -7.27 30.47 -41.16
C ARG A 139 -7.88 29.98 -42.47
N GLU A 140 -8.51 28.82 -42.48
CA GLU A 140 -9.23 28.29 -43.65
C GLU A 140 -10.39 29.21 -44.06
N GLN A 141 -11.16 29.72 -43.10
CA GLN A 141 -12.21 30.69 -43.36
C GLN A 141 -11.65 31.98 -43.97
N TRP A 142 -10.55 32.51 -43.42
CA TRP A 142 -9.90 33.70 -43.96
C TRP A 142 -9.38 33.46 -45.38
N ILE A 143 -8.72 32.33 -45.65
CA ILE A 143 -8.27 31.95 -47.00
C ILE A 143 -9.45 31.84 -47.96
N GLY A 144 -10.57 31.27 -47.52
CA GLY A 144 -11.80 31.20 -48.31
C GLY A 144 -12.30 32.59 -48.71
N GLN A 145 -12.42 33.51 -47.75
CA GLN A 145 -12.84 34.89 -48.00
C GLN A 145 -11.88 35.62 -48.96
N CYS A 146 -10.57 35.42 -48.80
CA CYS A 146 -9.56 35.97 -49.71
C CYS A 146 -9.73 35.43 -51.13
N ARG A 147 -9.98 34.13 -51.27
CA ARG A 147 -10.23 33.50 -52.58
C ARG A 147 -11.48 34.09 -53.24
N ASP A 148 -12.57 34.21 -52.49
CA ASP A 148 -13.85 34.73 -53.01
C ASP A 148 -13.71 36.20 -53.44
N LYS A 149 -13.06 37.04 -52.62
CA LYS A 149 -12.78 38.44 -52.97
C LYS A 149 -11.89 38.55 -54.21
N ASN A 150 -10.86 37.72 -54.32
CA ASN A 150 -9.99 37.70 -55.51
C ASN A 150 -10.75 37.27 -56.76
N HIS A 151 -11.66 36.28 -56.65
CA HIS A 151 -12.52 35.87 -57.76
C HIS A 151 -13.43 37.02 -58.21
N GLN A 152 -14.10 37.67 -57.26
CA GLN A 152 -14.97 38.82 -57.55
C GLN A 152 -14.17 39.99 -58.14
N LEU A 153 -12.93 40.21 -57.73
CA LEU A 153 -12.04 41.21 -58.33
C LEU A 153 -11.77 40.91 -59.81
N LEU A 154 -11.50 39.65 -60.14
CA LEU A 154 -11.30 39.22 -61.54
C LEU A 154 -12.57 39.41 -62.36
N GLU A 155 -13.74 39.03 -61.85
CA GLU A 155 -15.03 39.24 -62.52
C GLU A 155 -15.31 40.73 -62.76
N VAL A 156 -15.11 41.57 -61.74
CA VAL A 156 -15.30 43.02 -61.84
C VAL A 156 -14.33 43.63 -62.86
N ASN A 157 -13.08 43.20 -62.87
CA ASN A 157 -12.09 43.65 -63.85
C ASN A 157 -12.46 43.22 -65.28
N GLN A 158 -12.91 41.97 -65.49
CA GLN A 158 -13.38 41.50 -66.79
C GLN A 158 -14.60 42.29 -67.27
N ALA A 159 -15.57 42.55 -66.38
CA ALA A 159 -16.74 43.36 -66.69
C ALA A 159 -16.36 44.81 -67.05
N LEU A 160 -15.38 45.40 -66.36
CA LEU A 160 -14.88 46.74 -66.65
C LEU A 160 -14.19 46.80 -68.02
N VAL A 161 -13.34 45.81 -68.34
CA VAL A 161 -12.68 45.71 -69.66
C VAL A 161 -13.73 45.55 -70.76
N GLY A 162 -14.74 44.70 -70.58
CA GLY A 162 -15.85 44.55 -71.52
C GLY A 162 -16.58 45.88 -71.78
N LYS A 163 -16.98 46.59 -70.72
CA LYS A 163 -17.61 47.91 -70.85
C LYS A 163 -16.71 48.94 -71.54
N TYR A 164 -15.40 48.89 -71.33
CA TYR A 164 -14.46 49.81 -72.00
C TYR A 164 -14.34 49.50 -73.50
N GLN A 165 -14.32 48.22 -73.87
CA GLN A 165 -14.36 47.79 -75.28
C GLN A 165 -15.66 48.23 -75.96
N ASP A 166 -16.80 48.04 -75.30
CA ASP A 166 -18.11 48.49 -75.78
C ASP A 166 -18.19 50.02 -75.85
N LYS A 167 -17.59 50.73 -74.89
CA LYS A 167 -17.44 52.19 -74.95
C LYS A 167 -16.64 52.64 -76.16
N GLY A 168 -15.59 51.94 -76.60
CA GLY A 168 -14.89 52.30 -77.84
C GLY A 168 -15.82 52.38 -79.06
N PHE A 169 -16.92 51.62 -79.04
CA PHE A 169 -17.97 51.64 -80.06
C PHE A 169 -19.01 52.74 -79.81
N TRP A 170 -19.52 52.88 -78.59
CA TRP A 170 -20.57 53.85 -78.23
C TRP A 170 -20.05 55.27 -77.95
N SER A 171 -18.81 55.45 -77.50
CA SER A 171 -18.20 56.76 -77.24
C SER A 171 -17.99 57.54 -78.53
N LYS A 172 -17.68 56.85 -79.63
CA LYS A 172 -17.65 57.46 -80.96
C LYS A 172 -19.03 57.97 -81.39
N ALA A 173 -20.11 57.31 -80.95
CA ALA A 173 -21.49 57.76 -81.18
C ALA A 173 -21.92 58.88 -80.21
N ALA A 174 -21.44 58.86 -78.96
CA ALA A 174 -21.77 59.85 -77.92
C ALA A 174 -20.95 61.15 -78.01
N GLU A 175 -19.73 61.12 -78.54
CA GLU A 175 -18.93 62.32 -78.86
C GLU A 175 -19.57 63.20 -79.93
N LEU A 176 -20.54 62.66 -80.69
CA LEU A 176 -21.34 63.40 -81.67
C LEU A 176 -22.53 64.17 -81.07
N GLU A 177 -22.80 64.06 -79.76
CA GLU A 177 -23.87 64.81 -79.09
C GLU A 177 -23.33 65.94 -78.18
N PRO A 178 -23.19 67.18 -78.68
CA PRO A 178 -22.59 68.28 -77.93
C PRO A 178 -23.52 68.96 -76.89
N PHE A 179 -24.79 68.55 -76.73
CA PHE A 179 -25.78 69.41 -76.04
C PHE A 179 -26.47 68.85 -74.78
N THR A 180 -26.51 67.53 -74.55
CA THR A 180 -27.33 66.95 -73.47
C THR A 180 -26.55 66.55 -72.21
N GLY A 181 -25.25 66.28 -72.31
CA GLY A 181 -24.38 65.93 -71.17
C GLY A 181 -24.71 64.61 -70.46
N ILE A 182 -25.72 63.86 -70.93
CA ILE A 182 -26.23 62.64 -70.29
C ILE A 182 -25.17 61.54 -70.22
N GLY A 183 -24.39 61.36 -71.30
CA GLY A 183 -23.31 60.36 -71.34
C GLY A 183 -22.16 60.63 -70.33
N LYS A 184 -21.97 61.89 -69.91
CA LYS A 184 -20.99 62.24 -68.87
C LYS A 184 -21.43 61.75 -67.50
N VAL A 185 -22.70 61.94 -67.15
CA VAL A 185 -23.28 61.49 -65.86
C VAL A 185 -23.30 59.97 -65.79
N GLU A 186 -23.70 59.29 -66.87
CA GLU A 186 -23.68 57.81 -66.92
C GLU A 186 -22.27 57.24 -66.75
N THR A 187 -21.27 57.90 -67.32
CA THR A 187 -19.87 57.55 -67.14
C THR A 187 -19.42 57.72 -65.69
N GLN A 188 -19.76 58.85 -65.05
CA GLN A 188 -19.42 59.12 -63.65
C GLN A 188 -20.08 58.10 -62.71
N ASN A 189 -21.38 57.83 -62.88
CA ASN A 189 -22.11 56.82 -62.09
C ASN A 189 -21.50 55.42 -62.25
N THR A 190 -21.06 55.08 -63.46
CA THR A 190 -20.40 53.79 -63.71
C THR A 190 -19.06 53.71 -62.99
N VAL A 191 -18.23 54.76 -63.09
CA VAL A 191 -16.92 54.82 -62.41
C VAL A 191 -17.09 54.73 -60.90
N GLU A 192 -18.02 55.48 -60.32
CA GLU A 192 -18.34 55.42 -58.89
C GLU A 192 -18.82 54.02 -58.47
N SER A 193 -19.71 53.39 -59.24
CA SER A 193 -20.19 52.03 -58.98
C SER A 193 -19.05 51.01 -58.94
N TYR A 194 -18.06 51.13 -59.82
CA TYR A 194 -16.88 50.24 -59.81
C TYR A 194 -15.93 50.56 -58.66
N GLN A 195 -15.76 51.83 -58.30
CA GLN A 195 -14.95 52.20 -57.12
C GLN A 195 -15.52 51.61 -55.83
N PHE A 196 -16.84 51.66 -55.64
CA PHE A 196 -17.48 51.00 -54.49
C PHE A 196 -17.26 49.49 -54.49
N LYS A 197 -17.45 48.82 -55.64
CA LYS A 197 -17.18 47.38 -55.76
C LYS A 197 -15.73 47.03 -55.44
N LEU A 198 -14.75 47.81 -55.92
CA LEU A 198 -13.34 47.57 -55.63
C LEU A 198 -12.97 47.83 -54.16
N ALA A 199 -13.62 48.81 -53.52
CA ALA A 199 -13.43 49.09 -52.10
C ALA A 199 -13.94 47.95 -51.21
N ASP A 200 -15.11 47.39 -51.52
CA ASP A 200 -15.71 46.26 -50.78
C ASP A 200 -14.89 44.96 -50.93
N LEU A 201 -14.20 44.81 -52.06
CA LEU A 201 -13.32 43.67 -52.35
C LEU A 201 -11.95 43.74 -51.68
N LYS A 202 -11.63 44.86 -51.01
CA LYS A 202 -10.37 44.97 -50.28
C LYS A 202 -10.33 43.93 -49.17
N VAL A 203 -9.28 43.11 -49.18
CA VAL A 203 -9.03 42.13 -48.13
C VAL A 203 -8.43 42.85 -46.92
N THR A 204 -8.99 42.62 -45.74
CA THR A 204 -8.41 43.06 -44.46
C THR A 204 -7.26 42.12 -44.10
N GLU A 205 -6.13 42.68 -43.70
CA GLU A 205 -4.95 41.89 -43.28
C GLU A 205 -5.32 40.94 -42.15
N PHE A 206 -4.77 39.72 -42.21
CA PHE A 206 -4.89 38.76 -41.13
C PHE A 206 -4.18 39.33 -39.89
N ALA A 207 -4.94 39.64 -38.84
CA ALA A 207 -4.38 40.21 -37.63
C ALA A 207 -3.67 39.11 -36.82
N GLU A 208 -2.36 38.95 -36.99
CA GLU A 208 -1.51 38.07 -36.16
C GLU A 208 -1.49 38.48 -34.67
N ALA A 209 -1.98 39.68 -34.34
CA ALA A 209 -1.84 40.31 -33.03
C ALA A 209 -2.67 39.67 -31.89
N SER A 210 -3.69 38.84 -32.17
CA SER A 210 -4.48 38.21 -31.10
C SER A 210 -3.81 36.96 -30.49
N HIS A 211 -2.82 36.39 -31.19
CA HIS A 211 -2.07 35.21 -30.72
C HIS A 211 -0.84 35.57 -29.85
N ALA A 212 -0.32 36.80 -29.95
CA ALA A 212 0.83 37.23 -29.12
C ALA A 212 0.42 37.54 -27.66
N GLN A 213 -0.78 38.09 -27.45
CA GLN A 213 -1.27 38.44 -26.10
C GLN A 213 -1.74 37.24 -25.27
N SER A 214 -2.04 36.10 -25.90
CA SER A 214 -2.38 34.86 -25.20
C SER A 214 -1.14 34.04 -24.80
N ALA A 215 -0.02 34.19 -25.52
CA ALA A 215 1.26 33.58 -25.15
C ALA A 215 1.96 34.30 -23.98
N GLU A 216 1.77 35.61 -23.83
CA GLU A 216 2.38 36.41 -22.76
C GLU A 216 1.60 36.33 -21.43
N ALA A 217 0.30 36.00 -21.49
CA ALA A 217 -0.54 35.77 -20.30
C ALA A 217 -0.29 34.40 -19.63
N ASP A 218 0.15 33.39 -20.39
CA ASP A 218 0.43 32.04 -19.87
C ASP A 218 1.85 31.89 -19.28
N ALA A 219 2.76 32.80 -19.64
CA ALA A 219 4.11 32.89 -19.05
C ALA A 219 4.15 33.61 -17.68
N ALA A 220 3.05 34.24 -17.26
CA ALA A 220 2.96 35.04 -16.04
C ALA A 220 2.23 34.36 -14.87
N ALA A 221 1.81 33.10 -15.01
CA ALA A 221 1.22 32.34 -13.91
C ALA A 221 2.32 31.88 -12.93
N PRO A 222 2.29 32.28 -11.64
CA PRO A 222 3.23 31.77 -10.65
C PRO A 222 2.88 30.31 -10.35
N ASN A 223 3.88 29.43 -10.44
CA ASN A 223 3.81 28.05 -9.98
C ASN A 223 3.23 27.96 -8.55
N PRO A 224 2.22 27.12 -8.29
CA PRO A 224 1.95 26.63 -6.95
C PRO A 224 3.00 25.61 -6.48
#